data_AF-F4G188-F1
#
_entry.id   AF-F4G188-F1
#
_cell.length_a   1.000
_cell.length_b   1.000
_cell.length_c   1.000
_cell.angle_alpha   90.00
_cell.angle_beta   90.00
_cell.angle_gamma   90.00
#
_symmetry.space_group_name_H-M   'P 1'
#
loop_
_entity.id
_entity.type
_entity.pdbx_description
1 polymer ?
#
loop_
_entity_poly.entity_id
_entity_poly.type
_entity_poly.pdbx_seq_one_letter_code
_entity_poly.pdbx_strand_id
1 'polypeptide(L)'
;MFSPEKFIEEIEPQVKSIVGNNRLVAAVSGGVDSTTAAVIMYRILGDKVTPVMLDTGFLRENEAERVKSSLSNIIPLEIEDVSEMFMKGLEGIGDAEAKRKKFRELFYSTISNIVSKYNSKFLVQGTIAADWIETKGGIKTQHNVLVQLGINTEKTWGFSLIEPLADLYKNEVRELARYIGLPREISERQPFPGPGLLIRCVGVLTKDKLEVARRANSIVERTLSKYHPSQYFAAVFERESEVDRKLSEALLDEIRVYKVKATGVKGDVRSYGKIASFRLRRSYSEIREVSSKITSGDFTRALMRIKEGKGKYSVAIRAVSTEDFMTADILELDPDTLMELAEEITKVKDVGEVVYDVTTKPPATIEYE
;
A
#
# COMPACT_ATOMS: atom_id res chain seq x y z
N MET A 1 -19.18 14.40 18.74
CA MET A 1 -19.43 13.86 17.38
C MET A 1 -18.71 14.78 16.43
N PHE A 2 -17.91 14.23 15.52
CA PHE A 2 -17.17 15.01 14.53
C PHE A 2 -18.12 15.83 13.64
N SER A 3 -17.71 17.01 13.21
CA SER A 3 -18.46 17.88 12.31
C SER A 3 -17.51 18.40 11.22
N PRO A 4 -17.63 17.90 9.98
CA PRO A 4 -16.77 18.33 8.88
C PRO A 4 -16.74 19.84 8.64
N GLU A 5 -17.90 20.50 8.74
CA GLU A 5 -18.04 21.95 8.56
C GLU A 5 -17.24 22.73 9.60
N LYS A 6 -17.48 22.45 10.90
CA LYS A 6 -16.78 23.11 12.00
C LYS A 6 -15.27 22.88 11.95
N PHE A 7 -14.85 21.68 11.55
CA PHE A 7 -13.43 21.38 11.38
C PHE A 7 -12.78 22.30 10.34
N ILE A 8 -13.43 22.50 9.18
CA ILE A 8 -12.93 23.40 8.14
C ILE A 8 -12.87 24.86 8.65
N GLU A 9 -13.92 25.32 9.34
CA GLU A 9 -13.96 26.66 9.94
C GLU A 9 -12.84 26.89 10.95
N GLU A 10 -12.45 25.85 11.70
CA GLU A 10 -11.39 25.91 12.71
C GLU A 10 -9.98 25.99 12.10
N ILE A 11 -9.70 25.22 11.05
CA ILE A 11 -8.36 25.16 10.44
C ILE A 11 -8.11 26.30 9.45
N GLU A 12 -9.15 26.86 8.83
CA GLU A 12 -9.04 27.91 7.82
C GLU A 12 -8.20 29.14 8.27
N PRO A 13 -8.48 29.78 9.42
CA PRO A 13 -7.69 30.93 9.86
C PRO A 13 -6.24 30.56 10.18
N GLN A 14 -6.00 29.35 10.71
CA GLN A 14 -4.66 28.87 11.05
C GLN A 14 -3.83 28.67 9.78
N VAL A 15 -4.39 27.99 8.79
CA VAL A 15 -3.76 27.73 7.50
C VAL A 15 -3.45 29.04 6.76
N LYS A 16 -4.39 29.99 6.73
CA LYS A 16 -4.16 31.32 6.10
C LYS A 16 -3.03 32.09 6.79
N SER A 17 -2.96 32.03 8.12
CA SER A 17 -1.89 32.66 8.91
C SER A 17 -0.51 32.04 8.61
N ILE A 18 -0.42 30.71 8.63
CA ILE A 18 0.83 29.98 8.37
C ILE A 18 1.35 30.22 6.95
N VAL A 19 0.46 30.12 5.96
CA VAL A 19 0.85 30.21 4.53
C VAL A 19 1.14 31.65 4.12
N GLY A 20 0.35 32.62 4.62
CA GLY A 20 0.44 34.01 4.24
C GLY A 20 0.31 34.19 2.72
N ASN A 21 1.30 34.79 2.08
CA ASN A 21 1.35 35.02 0.63
C ASN A 21 2.13 33.96 -0.16
N ASN A 22 2.61 32.91 0.51
CA ASN A 22 3.39 31.87 -0.16
C ASN A 22 2.48 30.90 -0.93
N ARG A 23 3.07 30.21 -1.91
CA ARG A 23 2.43 29.09 -2.62
C ARG A 23 2.75 27.76 -1.94
N LEU A 24 1.91 26.78 -2.17
CA LEU A 24 2.09 25.42 -1.66
C LEU A 24 1.81 24.37 -2.74
N VAL A 25 2.54 23.27 -2.66
CA VAL A 25 2.24 22.05 -3.40
C VAL A 25 1.46 21.12 -2.48
N ALA A 26 0.37 20.56 -2.98
CA ALA A 26 -0.38 19.52 -2.26
C ALA A 26 -0.19 18.17 -2.94
N ALA A 27 0.48 17.25 -2.26
CA ALA A 27 0.75 15.92 -2.80
C ALA A 27 -0.52 15.05 -2.73
N VAL A 28 -1.03 14.64 -3.89
CA VAL A 28 -2.16 13.73 -4.02
C VAL A 28 -1.64 12.34 -4.36
N SER A 29 -1.93 11.34 -3.53
CA SER A 29 -1.54 9.95 -3.78
C SER A 29 -2.67 9.09 -4.34
N GLY A 30 -3.88 9.66 -4.49
CA GLY A 30 -5.12 8.93 -4.78
C GLY A 30 -5.75 8.29 -3.54
N GLY A 31 -5.03 8.21 -2.41
CA GLY A 31 -5.58 7.79 -1.12
C GLY A 31 -6.54 8.84 -0.55
N VAL A 32 -7.42 8.40 0.36
CA VAL A 32 -8.44 9.29 0.95
C VAL A 32 -7.83 10.46 1.70
N ASP A 33 -6.78 10.26 2.49
CA ASP A 33 -6.24 11.32 3.37
C ASP A 33 -5.51 12.40 2.57
N SER A 34 -4.57 12.01 1.69
CA SER A 34 -3.81 12.94 0.85
C SER A 34 -4.72 13.74 -0.09
N THR A 35 -5.74 13.09 -0.65
CA THR A 35 -6.72 13.75 -1.51
C THR A 35 -7.61 14.70 -0.72
N THR A 36 -8.09 14.29 0.45
CA THR A 36 -8.90 15.14 1.34
C THR A 36 -8.13 16.38 1.78
N ALA A 37 -6.87 16.20 2.18
CA ALA A 37 -5.97 17.30 2.54
C ALA A 37 -5.79 18.27 1.36
N ALA A 38 -5.50 17.76 0.16
CA ALA A 38 -5.33 18.60 -1.02
C ALA A 38 -6.59 19.40 -1.37
N VAL A 39 -7.77 18.77 -1.35
CA VAL A 39 -9.05 19.43 -1.68
C VAL A 39 -9.41 20.49 -0.64
N ILE A 40 -9.23 20.22 0.65
CA ILE A 40 -9.50 21.20 1.71
C ILE A 40 -8.58 22.41 1.58
N MET A 41 -7.28 22.17 1.40
CA MET A 41 -6.32 23.24 1.23
C MET A 41 -6.64 24.08 -0.02
N TYR A 42 -7.02 23.45 -1.14
CA TYR A 42 -7.44 24.15 -2.34
C TYR A 42 -8.73 24.96 -2.12
N ARG A 43 -9.72 24.45 -1.39
CA ARG A 43 -10.93 25.21 -1.03
C ARG A 43 -10.64 26.45 -0.20
N ILE A 44 -9.71 26.36 0.74
CA ILE A 44 -9.37 27.46 1.66
C ILE A 44 -8.50 28.52 0.98
N LEU A 45 -7.54 28.11 0.14
CA LEU A 45 -6.47 28.97 -0.37
C LEU A 45 -6.52 29.22 -1.88
N GLY A 46 -7.39 28.52 -2.62
CA GLY A 46 -7.55 28.63 -4.07
C GLY A 46 -6.24 28.39 -4.83
N ASP A 47 -5.95 29.29 -5.77
CA ASP A 47 -4.83 29.20 -6.72
C ASP A 47 -3.43 29.28 -6.09
N LYS A 48 -3.34 29.50 -4.76
CA LYS A 48 -2.08 29.32 -4.02
C LYS A 48 -1.68 27.85 -3.90
N VAL A 49 -2.63 26.93 -4.04
CA VAL A 49 -2.42 25.49 -3.96
C VAL A 49 -2.23 24.92 -5.36
N THR A 50 -1.13 24.21 -5.55
CA THR A 50 -0.89 23.39 -6.74
C THR A 50 -1.02 21.91 -6.35
N PRO A 51 -2.16 21.26 -6.62
CA PRO A 51 -2.32 19.84 -6.41
C PRO A 51 -1.47 19.06 -7.42
N VAL A 52 -0.61 18.17 -6.94
CA VAL A 52 0.29 17.38 -7.77
C VAL A 52 0.23 15.92 -7.36
N MET A 53 0.06 15.04 -8.34
CA MET A 53 0.19 13.60 -8.19
C MET A 53 1.48 13.13 -8.87
N LEU A 54 2.27 12.35 -8.14
CA LEU A 54 3.47 11.72 -8.68
C LEU A 54 3.12 10.35 -9.27
N ASP A 55 3.28 10.20 -10.59
CA ASP A 55 3.30 8.86 -11.18
C ASP A 55 4.71 8.27 -11.03
N THR A 56 4.88 7.45 -10.00
CA THR A 56 6.14 6.77 -9.70
C THR A 56 6.35 5.51 -10.54
N GLY A 57 5.36 5.11 -11.35
CA GLY A 57 5.34 3.82 -12.03
C GLY A 57 4.97 2.64 -11.12
N PHE A 58 4.95 2.81 -9.79
CA PHE A 58 4.53 1.75 -8.84
C PHE A 58 3.05 1.84 -8.44
N LEU A 59 2.28 2.68 -9.12
CA LEU A 59 0.84 2.80 -8.89
C LEU A 59 0.08 1.63 -9.53
N ARG A 60 -1.22 1.56 -9.20
CA ARG A 60 -2.16 0.64 -9.85
C ARG A 60 -2.28 0.99 -11.35
N GLU A 61 -2.88 0.07 -12.10
CA GLU A 61 -3.11 0.28 -13.52
C GLU A 61 -3.95 1.54 -13.78
N ASN A 62 -3.40 2.47 -14.58
CA ASN A 62 -4.01 3.75 -14.96
C ASN A 62 -4.43 4.64 -13.77
N GLU A 63 -3.79 4.47 -12.61
CA GLU A 63 -4.17 5.15 -11.36
C GLU A 63 -4.10 6.68 -11.46
N ALA A 64 -3.01 7.23 -12.01
CA ALA A 64 -2.81 8.69 -12.08
C ALA A 64 -3.91 9.37 -12.92
N GLU A 65 -4.15 8.85 -14.11
CA GLU A 65 -5.20 9.36 -15.01
C GLU A 65 -6.61 9.18 -14.43
N ARG A 66 -6.87 8.04 -13.79
CA ARG A 66 -8.16 7.83 -13.11
C ARG A 66 -8.39 8.86 -12.01
N VAL A 67 -7.42 9.05 -11.11
CA VAL A 67 -7.54 10.02 -10.02
C VAL A 67 -7.71 11.45 -10.56
N LYS A 68 -6.94 11.85 -11.58
CA LYS A 68 -7.10 13.15 -12.24
C LYS A 68 -8.49 13.33 -12.85
N SER A 69 -9.00 12.31 -13.55
CA SER A 69 -10.35 12.33 -14.10
C SER A 69 -11.41 12.48 -13.01
N SER A 70 -11.31 11.70 -11.94
CA SER A 70 -12.28 11.70 -10.82
C SER A 70 -12.29 13.01 -10.04
N LEU A 71 -11.18 13.75 -10.04
CA LEU A 71 -11.03 15.03 -9.34
C LEU A 71 -11.19 16.26 -10.24
N SER A 72 -11.35 16.09 -11.55
CA SER A 72 -11.39 17.17 -12.55
C SER A 72 -12.39 18.29 -12.26
N ASN A 73 -13.55 17.97 -11.65
CA ASN A 73 -14.58 18.93 -11.26
C ASN A 73 -14.40 19.49 -9.83
N ILE A 74 -13.36 19.06 -9.11
CA ILE A 74 -13.12 19.40 -7.70
C ILE A 74 -11.84 20.23 -7.56
N ILE A 75 -10.74 19.79 -8.18
CA ILE A 75 -9.44 20.48 -8.15
C ILE A 75 -8.69 20.30 -9.48
N PRO A 76 -7.84 21.27 -9.89
CA PRO A 76 -6.97 21.14 -11.05
C PRO A 76 -5.73 20.29 -10.70
N LEU A 77 -5.85 18.96 -10.80
CA LEU A 77 -4.76 18.05 -10.49
C LEU A 77 -3.74 17.94 -11.63
N GLU A 78 -2.47 18.24 -11.33
CA GLU A 78 -1.35 17.98 -12.22
C GLU A 78 -0.71 16.61 -11.97
N ILE A 79 -0.26 15.94 -13.04
CA ILE A 79 0.47 14.68 -12.97
C ILE A 79 1.92 14.96 -13.34
N GLU A 80 2.83 14.58 -12.45
CA GLU A 80 4.26 14.56 -12.72
C GLU A 80 4.70 13.11 -12.91
N ASP A 81 4.93 12.72 -14.17
CA ASP A 81 5.45 11.40 -14.50
C ASP A 81 6.95 11.34 -14.19
N VAL A 82 7.29 10.53 -13.18
CA VAL A 82 8.65 10.25 -12.75
C VAL A 82 8.96 8.75 -12.78
N SER A 83 8.12 7.99 -13.49
CA SER A 83 8.14 6.53 -13.51
C SER A 83 9.47 5.97 -14.01
N GLU A 84 10.06 6.55 -15.06
CA GLU A 84 11.36 6.11 -15.57
C GLU A 84 12.49 6.29 -14.55
N MET A 85 12.52 7.43 -13.87
CA MET A 85 13.55 7.74 -12.88
C MET A 85 13.46 6.78 -11.68
N PHE A 86 12.23 6.53 -11.22
CA PHE A 86 11.97 5.59 -10.13
C PHE A 86 12.33 4.16 -10.52
N MET A 87 11.92 3.71 -11.71
CA MET A 87 12.26 2.38 -12.21
C MET A 87 13.78 2.19 -12.30
N LYS A 88 14.49 3.13 -12.95
CA LYS A 88 15.96 3.09 -13.07
C LYS A 88 16.66 3.09 -11.70
N GLY A 89 16.13 3.81 -10.73
CA GLY A 89 16.72 3.93 -9.39
C GLY A 89 16.48 2.74 -8.47
N LEU A 90 15.50 1.87 -8.77
CA LEU A 90 15.08 0.75 -7.91
C LEU A 90 15.25 -0.62 -8.56
N GLU A 91 15.41 -0.69 -9.89
CA GLU A 91 15.65 -1.95 -10.60
C GLU A 91 16.87 -2.69 -10.04
N GLY A 92 16.76 -4.00 -9.88
CA GLY A 92 17.83 -4.85 -9.34
C GLY A 92 17.91 -4.88 -7.81
N ILE A 93 17.23 -4.00 -7.08
CA ILE A 93 17.22 -4.04 -5.61
C ILE A 93 16.26 -5.14 -5.14
N GLY A 94 16.76 -6.06 -4.31
CA GLY A 94 15.97 -7.18 -3.77
C GLY A 94 15.54 -7.03 -2.31
N ASP A 95 16.39 -6.43 -1.48
CA ASP A 95 16.13 -6.27 -0.05
C ASP A 95 15.01 -5.24 0.21
N ALA A 96 14.04 -5.60 1.06
CA ALA A 96 12.85 -4.78 1.32
C ALA A 96 13.16 -3.46 2.01
N GLU A 97 14.08 -3.44 2.98
CA GLU A 97 14.48 -2.20 3.66
C GLU A 97 15.28 -1.30 2.72
N ALA A 98 16.16 -1.87 1.91
CA ALA A 98 16.88 -1.14 0.86
C ALA A 98 15.92 -0.53 -0.18
N LYS A 99 14.90 -1.29 -0.64
CA LYS A 99 13.83 -0.79 -1.53
C LYS A 99 13.13 0.42 -0.90
N ARG A 100 12.69 0.30 0.36
CA ARG A 100 12.00 1.40 1.09
C ARG A 100 12.87 2.62 1.27
N LYS A 101 14.13 2.43 1.68
CA LYS A 101 15.09 3.52 1.87
C LYS A 101 15.33 4.27 0.56
N LYS A 102 15.64 3.55 -0.52
CA LYS A 102 15.90 4.13 -1.83
C LYS A 102 14.66 4.83 -2.40
N PHE A 103 13.47 4.22 -2.27
CA PHE A 103 12.21 4.85 -2.68
C PHE A 103 11.97 6.16 -1.93
N ARG A 104 12.19 6.18 -0.61
CA ARG A 104 12.02 7.39 0.22
C ARG A 104 12.96 8.51 -0.23
N GLU A 105 14.23 8.21 -0.47
CA GLU A 105 15.20 9.18 -0.98
C GLU A 105 14.79 9.76 -2.34
N LEU A 106 14.38 8.91 -3.29
CA LEU A 106 13.88 9.34 -4.60
C LEU A 106 12.60 10.18 -4.47
N PHE A 107 11.69 9.78 -3.59
CA PHE A 107 10.43 10.47 -3.38
C PHE A 107 10.62 11.90 -2.86
N TYR A 108 11.37 12.08 -1.76
CA TYR A 108 11.55 13.42 -1.20
C TYR A 108 12.45 14.33 -2.05
N SER A 109 13.44 13.77 -2.77
CA SER A 109 14.20 14.56 -3.75
C SER A 109 13.32 15.04 -4.90
N THR A 110 12.42 14.18 -5.40
CA THR A 110 11.42 14.56 -6.42
C THR A 110 10.48 15.65 -5.92
N ILE A 111 9.96 15.50 -4.70
CA ILE A 111 9.09 16.50 -4.08
C ILE A 111 9.81 17.84 -3.91
N SER A 112 11.08 17.85 -3.48
CA SER A 112 11.89 19.07 -3.39
C SER A 112 12.01 19.79 -4.73
N ASN A 113 12.25 19.03 -5.80
CA ASN A 113 12.31 19.57 -7.17
C ASN A 113 10.95 20.15 -7.61
N ILE A 114 9.84 19.50 -7.25
CA ILE A 114 8.49 19.96 -7.58
C ILE A 114 8.13 21.22 -6.80
N VAL A 115 8.40 21.26 -5.50
CA VAL A 115 8.17 22.45 -4.68
C VAL A 115 8.92 23.64 -5.26
N SER A 116 10.18 23.44 -5.68
CA SER A 116 10.98 24.44 -6.37
C SER A 116 10.39 24.83 -7.73
N LYS A 117 10.01 23.84 -8.57
CA LYS A 117 9.38 24.04 -9.90
C LYS A 117 8.15 24.95 -9.82
N TYR A 118 7.33 24.78 -8.77
CA TYR A 118 6.09 25.54 -8.57
C TYR A 118 6.28 26.77 -7.67
N ASN A 119 7.51 27.21 -7.42
CA ASN A 119 7.84 28.36 -6.55
C ASN A 119 7.07 28.33 -5.22
N SER A 120 6.95 27.14 -4.64
CA SER A 120 6.22 26.89 -3.42
C SER A 120 7.16 26.85 -2.23
N LYS A 121 6.67 27.23 -1.05
CA LYS A 121 7.42 27.15 0.21
C LYS A 121 6.97 25.97 1.07
N PHE A 122 5.73 25.52 0.85
CA PHE A 122 5.09 24.50 1.66
C PHE A 122 4.74 23.27 0.85
N LEU A 123 4.77 22.11 1.52
CA LEU A 123 4.22 20.85 1.07
C LEU A 123 3.04 20.48 1.97
N VAL A 124 1.90 20.16 1.39
CA VAL A 124 0.77 19.55 2.11
C VAL A 124 0.86 18.04 2.03
N GLN A 125 0.76 17.37 3.19
CA GLN A 125 0.59 15.93 3.29
C GLN A 125 -0.68 15.59 4.07
N GLY A 126 -1.33 14.48 3.72
CA GLY A 126 -2.51 13.98 4.40
C GLY A 126 -2.21 13.01 5.54
N THR A 127 -1.02 13.03 6.14
CA THR A 127 -0.68 12.11 7.24
C THR A 127 -1.63 12.31 8.42
N ILE A 128 -2.19 11.23 8.95
CA ILE A 128 -3.06 11.24 10.15
C ILE A 128 -2.27 10.77 11.38
N ALA A 129 -2.61 11.22 12.59
CA ALA A 129 -1.95 10.81 13.83
C ALA A 129 -1.94 9.28 14.07
N ALA A 130 -2.86 8.54 13.45
CA ALA A 130 -2.93 7.08 13.57
C ALA A 130 -1.85 6.33 12.76
N ASP A 131 -1.19 6.96 11.77
CA ASP A 131 -0.17 6.29 10.93
C ASP A 131 1.15 5.97 11.67
N TRP A 132 1.26 6.25 12.97
CA TRP A 132 2.50 6.06 13.72
C TRP A 132 2.39 5.39 15.11
N ILE A 133 1.19 4.98 15.54
CA ILE A 133 1.04 4.21 16.80
C ILE A 133 1.80 2.87 16.75
N GLU A 134 2.20 2.38 15.56
CA GLU A 134 3.04 1.18 15.40
C GLU A 134 4.55 1.38 15.66
N THR A 135 5.05 2.59 15.98
CA THR A 135 6.47 2.76 16.32
C THR A 135 6.70 3.56 17.59
N LYS A 136 7.07 2.83 18.65
CA LYS A 136 7.51 3.26 19.99
C LYS A 136 6.40 3.74 20.93
N GLY A 137 6.10 2.87 21.90
CA GLY A 137 5.31 3.21 23.07
C GLY A 137 5.82 4.47 23.75
N GLY A 138 4.92 5.43 23.92
CA GLY A 138 5.18 6.69 24.58
C GLY A 138 4.18 7.75 24.15
N ILE A 139 3.19 8.02 25.00
CA ILE A 139 2.34 9.22 24.88
C ILE A 139 3.25 10.44 24.97
N LYS A 140 3.31 11.29 23.92
CA LYS A 140 3.31 12.77 24.01
C LYS A 140 3.63 13.49 22.67
N THR A 141 2.80 14.52 22.42
CA THR A 141 2.95 15.71 21.55
C THR A 141 2.97 15.54 20.02
N GLN A 142 1.93 16.11 19.38
CA GLN A 142 1.77 16.36 17.94
C GLN A 142 2.98 17.13 17.38
N HIS A 143 3.90 16.42 16.74
CA HIS A 143 4.92 17.03 15.88
C HIS A 143 5.07 16.16 14.63
N ASN A 144 5.19 16.81 13.46
CA ASN A 144 5.21 16.21 12.14
C ASN A 144 5.99 14.88 12.06
N VAL A 145 5.46 13.89 11.32
CA VAL A 145 6.02 12.53 11.24
C VAL A 145 7.49 12.51 10.84
N LEU A 146 7.91 13.43 9.97
CA LEU A 146 9.29 13.55 9.54
C LEU A 146 10.21 14.13 10.63
N VAL A 147 9.70 15.04 11.46
CA VAL A 147 10.46 15.63 12.58
C VAL A 147 10.70 14.57 13.67
N GLN A 148 9.74 13.67 13.90
CA GLN A 148 9.90 12.53 14.82
C GLN A 148 10.97 11.53 14.35
N LEU A 149 11.16 11.43 13.02
CA LEU A 149 12.27 10.69 12.41
C LEU A 149 13.61 11.47 12.42
N GLY A 150 13.64 12.65 13.06
CA GLY A 150 14.81 13.53 13.11
C GLY A 150 15.08 14.30 11.80
N ILE A 151 14.13 14.29 10.86
CA ILE A 151 14.28 14.90 9.54
C ILE A 151 13.69 16.30 9.57
N ASN A 152 14.56 17.30 9.41
CA ASN A 152 14.14 18.68 9.24
C ASN A 152 13.96 18.97 7.74
N THR A 153 12.72 18.94 7.25
CA THR A 153 12.40 19.12 5.81
C THR A 153 12.89 20.44 5.24
N GLU A 154 12.88 21.52 6.03
CA GLU A 154 13.38 22.83 5.59
C GLU A 154 14.88 22.79 5.33
N LYS A 155 15.65 22.23 6.27
CA LYS A 155 17.11 22.11 6.14
C LYS A 155 17.52 21.11 5.06
N THR A 156 16.78 20.00 4.93
CA THR A 156 17.17 18.91 4.03
C THR A 156 16.68 19.13 2.60
N TRP A 157 15.48 19.68 2.42
CA TRP A 157 14.80 19.75 1.12
C TRP A 157 14.19 21.11 0.78
N GLY A 158 14.36 22.12 1.63
CA GLY A 158 13.98 23.51 1.33
C GLY A 158 12.49 23.82 1.44
N PHE A 159 11.69 22.97 2.09
CA PHE A 159 10.25 23.21 2.26
C PHE A 159 9.73 22.93 3.67
N SER A 160 8.68 23.64 4.05
CA SER A 160 7.96 23.44 5.31
C SER A 160 6.75 22.51 5.10
N LEU A 161 6.43 21.65 6.07
CA LEU A 161 5.33 20.70 5.97
C LEU A 161 4.05 21.27 6.60
N ILE A 162 2.90 21.02 5.97
CA ILE A 162 1.56 21.28 6.52
C ILE A 162 0.75 19.99 6.50
N GLU A 163 0.26 19.57 7.66
CA GLU A 163 -0.51 18.33 7.84
C GLU A 163 -1.91 18.69 8.39
N PRO A 164 -2.85 19.14 7.53
CA PRO A 164 -4.11 19.71 7.99
C PRO A 164 -5.06 18.69 8.63
N LEU A 165 -4.79 17.39 8.47
CA LEU A 165 -5.62 16.29 8.99
C LEU A 165 -4.99 15.58 10.19
N ALA A 166 -3.91 16.12 10.75
CA ALA A 166 -3.13 15.45 11.80
C ALA A 166 -3.99 15.00 12.99
N ASP A 167 -5.03 15.76 13.33
CA ASP A 167 -5.88 15.54 14.50
C ASP A 167 -7.09 14.62 14.26
N LEU A 168 -7.26 14.14 13.02
CA LEU A 168 -8.42 13.33 12.65
C LEU A 168 -8.13 11.83 12.71
N TYR A 169 -9.14 11.08 13.16
CA TYR A 169 -9.20 9.64 12.99
C TYR A 169 -9.63 9.25 11.56
N LYS A 170 -9.35 8.01 11.15
CA LYS A 170 -9.60 7.55 9.78
C LYS A 170 -11.08 7.64 9.36
N ASN A 171 -11.99 7.32 10.27
CA ASN A 171 -13.43 7.45 10.05
C ASN A 171 -13.86 8.91 9.86
N GLU A 172 -13.25 9.84 10.59
CA GLU A 172 -13.51 11.28 10.49
C GLU A 172 -12.97 11.83 9.16
N VAL A 173 -11.79 11.39 8.71
CA VAL A 173 -11.28 11.73 7.37
C VAL A 173 -12.22 11.24 6.27
N ARG A 174 -12.77 10.03 6.38
CA ARG A 174 -13.77 9.53 5.41
C ARG A 174 -15.07 10.33 5.46
N GLU A 175 -15.53 10.71 6.64
CA GLU A 175 -16.71 11.57 6.79
C GLU A 175 -16.48 12.95 6.15
N LEU A 176 -15.32 13.55 6.40
CA LEU A 176 -14.89 14.80 5.80
C LEU A 176 -14.75 14.70 4.28
N ALA A 177 -14.16 13.61 3.77
CA ALA A 177 -14.04 13.32 2.34
C ALA A 177 -15.42 13.29 1.66
N ARG A 178 -16.41 12.63 2.27
CA ARG A 178 -17.79 12.59 1.76
C ARG A 178 -18.44 13.97 1.81
N TYR A 179 -18.28 14.71 2.91
CA TYR A 179 -18.82 16.06 3.06
C TYR A 179 -18.28 17.02 2.00
N ILE A 180 -16.99 16.94 1.67
CA ILE A 180 -16.39 17.76 0.61
C ILE A 180 -16.66 17.21 -0.80
N GLY A 181 -17.52 16.21 -0.96
CA GLY A 181 -17.96 15.71 -2.26
C GLY A 181 -16.91 14.89 -3.00
N LEU A 182 -15.95 14.28 -2.30
CA LEU A 182 -15.05 13.31 -2.94
C LEU A 182 -15.84 12.09 -3.44
N PRO A 183 -15.53 11.58 -4.64
CA PRO A 183 -16.13 10.37 -5.17
C PRO A 183 -15.96 9.18 -4.21
N ARG A 184 -16.96 8.30 -4.17
CA ARG A 184 -16.93 7.08 -3.33
C ARG A 184 -15.72 6.19 -3.63
N GLU A 185 -15.26 6.16 -4.87
CA GLU A 185 -14.06 5.42 -5.27
C GLU A 185 -12.75 5.98 -4.65
N ILE A 186 -12.76 7.21 -4.14
CA ILE A 186 -11.64 7.79 -3.39
C ILE A 186 -11.92 7.70 -1.89
N SER A 187 -13.11 8.09 -1.45
CA SER A 187 -13.45 8.15 -0.02
C SER A 187 -13.51 6.77 0.63
N GLU A 188 -13.94 5.75 -0.13
CA GLU A 188 -14.15 4.40 0.43
C GLU A 188 -13.08 3.37 0.08
N ARG A 189 -12.07 3.72 -0.73
CA ARG A 189 -11.10 2.74 -1.23
C ARG A 189 -10.26 2.09 -0.13
N GLN A 190 -9.79 0.87 -0.44
CA GLN A 190 -8.82 0.16 0.38
C GLN A 190 -7.46 0.91 0.42
N PRO A 191 -6.69 0.79 1.53
CA PRO A 191 -5.36 1.36 1.63
C PRO A 191 -4.42 0.89 0.51
N PHE A 192 -3.54 1.79 0.07
CA PHE A 192 -2.44 1.48 -0.83
C PHE A 192 -1.14 1.96 -0.21
N PRO A 193 -0.11 1.11 -0.12
CA PRO A 193 1.15 1.52 0.48
C PRO A 193 1.81 2.64 -0.34
N GLY A 194 2.53 3.55 0.31
CA GLY A 194 3.25 4.64 -0.38
C GLY A 194 4.19 4.16 -1.49
N PRO A 195 5.03 3.15 -1.26
CA PRO A 195 5.83 2.50 -2.31
C PRO A 195 5.01 1.71 -3.36
N GLY A 196 3.70 1.55 -3.16
CA GLY A 196 2.80 0.89 -4.08
C GLY A 196 3.18 -0.55 -4.42
N LEU A 197 3.15 -0.88 -5.71
CA LEU A 197 3.48 -2.20 -6.23
C LEU A 197 4.94 -2.60 -6.00
N LEU A 198 5.84 -1.65 -5.67
CA LEU A 198 7.25 -1.96 -5.36
C LEU A 198 7.37 -3.03 -4.28
N ILE A 199 6.54 -2.92 -3.24
CA ILE A 199 6.59 -3.81 -2.07
C ILE A 199 5.71 -5.06 -2.24
N ARG A 200 4.96 -5.12 -3.35
CA ARG A 200 4.25 -6.31 -3.81
C ARG A 200 5.05 -7.09 -4.84
N CYS A 201 6.14 -6.51 -5.36
CA CYS A 201 7.19 -7.20 -6.08
C CYS A 201 8.25 -7.69 -5.09
N VAL A 202 8.07 -8.90 -4.57
CA VAL A 202 8.96 -9.46 -3.53
C VAL A 202 10.27 -9.88 -4.16
N GLY A 203 11.37 -9.71 -3.42
CA GLY A 203 12.72 -9.92 -3.95
C GLY A 203 13.10 -8.85 -4.98
N VAL A 204 13.91 -9.24 -5.96
CA VAL A 204 14.52 -8.34 -6.96
C VAL A 204 13.46 -7.69 -7.84
N LEU A 205 13.44 -6.35 -7.88
CA LEU A 205 12.56 -5.63 -8.79
C LEU A 205 13.07 -5.74 -10.23
N THR A 206 12.16 -6.10 -11.15
CA THR A 206 12.37 -6.01 -12.61
C THR A 206 11.13 -5.41 -13.28
N LYS A 207 11.30 -4.84 -14.47
CA LYS A 207 10.18 -4.28 -15.25
C LYS A 207 9.10 -5.33 -15.54
N ASP A 208 9.49 -6.54 -15.92
CA ASP A 208 8.56 -7.66 -16.18
C ASP A 208 7.76 -8.03 -14.93
N LYS A 209 8.42 -8.16 -13.77
CA LYS A 209 7.75 -8.50 -12.50
C LYS A 209 6.72 -7.43 -12.12
N LEU A 210 7.07 -6.16 -12.28
CA LEU A 210 6.17 -5.04 -12.00
C LEU A 210 4.93 -5.06 -12.88
N GLU A 211 5.09 -5.38 -14.18
CA GLU A 211 3.95 -5.48 -15.10
C GLU A 211 3.02 -6.66 -14.74
N VAL A 212 3.59 -7.80 -14.33
CA VAL A 212 2.82 -8.94 -13.82
C VAL A 212 2.04 -8.53 -12.56
N ALA A 213 2.69 -7.85 -11.62
CA ALA A 213 2.06 -7.38 -10.38
C ALA A 213 0.91 -6.42 -10.67
N ARG A 214 1.10 -5.49 -11.61
CA ARG A 214 0.07 -4.52 -12.00
C ARG A 214 -1.17 -5.19 -12.58
N ARG A 215 -0.99 -6.07 -13.57
CA ARG A 215 -2.10 -6.79 -14.23
C ARG A 215 -2.80 -7.75 -13.28
N ALA A 216 -2.05 -8.53 -12.51
CA ALA A 216 -2.61 -9.43 -11.53
C ALA A 216 -3.40 -8.67 -10.45
N ASN A 217 -2.89 -7.53 -9.97
CA ASN A 217 -3.58 -6.71 -8.98
C ASN A 217 -4.88 -6.14 -9.54
N SER A 218 -4.91 -5.72 -10.80
CA SER A 218 -6.12 -5.25 -11.50
C SER A 218 -7.22 -6.33 -11.52
N ILE A 219 -6.84 -7.58 -11.82
CA ILE A 219 -7.74 -8.73 -11.77
C ILE A 219 -8.25 -8.99 -10.34
N VAL A 220 -7.34 -9.05 -9.36
CA VAL A 220 -7.72 -9.26 -7.95
C VAL A 220 -8.67 -8.17 -7.46
N GLU A 221 -8.38 -6.90 -7.76
CA GLU A 221 -9.22 -5.79 -7.31
C GLU A 221 -10.62 -5.85 -7.92
N ARG A 222 -10.72 -6.11 -9.24
CA ARG A 222 -12.00 -6.23 -9.94
C ARG A 222 -12.85 -7.36 -9.37
N THR A 223 -12.27 -8.53 -9.12
CA THR A 223 -13.02 -9.72 -8.71
C THR A 223 -13.36 -9.72 -7.22
N LEU A 224 -12.46 -9.25 -6.35
CA LEU A 224 -12.65 -9.35 -4.89
C LEU A 224 -13.36 -8.15 -4.24
N SER A 225 -13.46 -7.02 -4.95
CA SER A 225 -14.11 -5.81 -4.40
C SER A 225 -15.52 -6.04 -3.87
N LYS A 226 -16.30 -6.93 -4.51
CA LYS A 226 -17.68 -7.28 -4.11
C LYS A 226 -17.78 -7.91 -2.71
N TYR A 227 -16.70 -8.50 -2.18
CA TYR A 227 -16.66 -9.09 -0.84
C TYR A 227 -16.31 -8.09 0.26
N HIS A 228 -15.96 -6.84 -0.10
CA HIS A 228 -15.60 -5.77 0.83
C HIS A 228 -14.50 -6.13 1.86
N PRO A 229 -13.43 -6.87 1.52
CA PRO A 229 -12.33 -7.08 2.47
C PRO A 229 -11.60 -5.76 2.75
N SER A 230 -11.00 -5.65 3.95
CA SER A 230 -10.28 -4.45 4.37
C SER A 230 -9.08 -4.14 3.46
N GLN A 231 -8.36 -5.18 3.00
CA GLN A 231 -7.30 -5.04 1.99
C GLN A 231 -7.16 -6.30 1.14
N TYR A 232 -6.93 -6.13 -0.16
CA TYR A 232 -6.87 -7.22 -1.13
C TYR A 232 -6.03 -6.85 -2.35
N PHE A 233 -5.09 -7.72 -2.73
CA PHE A 233 -4.11 -7.45 -3.77
C PHE A 233 -3.39 -8.69 -4.28
N ALA A 234 -2.61 -8.51 -5.35
CA ALA A 234 -1.65 -9.51 -5.83
C ALA A 234 -0.22 -9.14 -5.40
N ALA A 235 0.52 -10.13 -4.88
CA ALA A 235 1.96 -10.07 -4.69
C ALA A 235 2.65 -11.05 -5.65
N VAL A 236 3.83 -10.68 -6.14
CA VAL A 236 4.54 -11.42 -7.20
C VAL A 236 5.97 -11.70 -6.77
N PHE A 237 6.40 -12.96 -6.94
CA PHE A 237 7.74 -13.43 -6.62
C PHE A 237 8.19 -14.56 -7.55
N GLU A 238 9.48 -14.88 -7.52
CA GLU A 238 10.07 -15.99 -8.25
C GLU A 238 9.46 -17.33 -7.80
N ARG A 239 9.01 -18.14 -8.78
CA ARG A 239 8.37 -19.44 -8.52
C ARG A 239 9.31 -20.50 -7.96
N GLU A 240 10.61 -20.27 -8.06
CA GLU A 240 11.63 -21.24 -7.67
C GLU A 240 11.42 -21.71 -6.22
N SER A 241 11.22 -23.02 -6.07
CA SER A 241 10.88 -23.65 -4.80
C SER A 241 11.42 -25.07 -4.74
N GLU A 242 11.58 -25.57 -3.52
CA GLU A 242 12.07 -26.92 -3.22
C GLU A 242 11.04 -27.65 -2.34
N VAL A 243 10.94 -28.97 -2.48
CA VAL A 243 10.05 -29.77 -1.62
C VAL A 243 10.71 -29.98 -0.26
N ASP A 244 10.06 -29.52 0.82
CA ASP A 244 10.49 -29.80 2.19
C ASP A 244 9.96 -31.16 2.61
N ARG A 245 10.83 -32.18 2.57
CA ARG A 245 10.45 -33.57 2.87
C ARG A 245 9.90 -33.74 4.28
N LYS A 246 10.50 -33.08 5.27
CA LYS A 246 10.11 -33.22 6.68
C LYS A 246 8.73 -32.64 6.93
N LEU A 247 8.46 -31.43 6.43
CA LEU A 247 7.13 -30.84 6.53
C LEU A 247 6.10 -31.61 5.70
N SER A 248 6.51 -32.13 4.54
CA SER A 248 5.63 -32.92 3.67
C SER A 248 5.17 -34.21 4.35
N GLU A 249 6.09 -34.93 4.98
CA GLU A 249 5.78 -36.13 5.78
C GLU A 249 4.88 -35.79 6.98
N ALA A 250 5.18 -34.70 7.70
CA ALA A 250 4.41 -34.29 8.87
C ALA A 250 2.98 -33.84 8.55
N LEU A 251 2.76 -33.25 7.38
CA LEU A 251 1.46 -32.70 6.95
C LEU A 251 0.70 -33.59 5.98
N LEU A 252 1.29 -34.72 5.56
CA LEU A 252 0.74 -35.62 4.54
C LEU A 252 0.35 -34.85 3.26
N ASP A 253 1.18 -33.89 2.86
CA ASP A 253 0.95 -32.99 1.73
C ASP A 253 2.31 -32.67 1.06
N GLU A 254 2.30 -32.24 -0.20
CA GLU A 254 3.53 -31.79 -0.85
C GLU A 254 3.79 -30.33 -0.47
N ILE A 255 4.72 -30.11 0.45
CA ILE A 255 5.08 -28.77 0.92
C ILE A 255 6.23 -28.24 0.08
N ARG A 256 5.98 -27.16 -0.66
CA ARG A 256 7.00 -26.44 -1.42
C ARG A 256 7.44 -25.21 -0.66
N VAL A 257 8.74 -24.99 -0.54
CA VAL A 257 9.32 -23.82 0.12
C VAL A 257 9.99 -22.95 -0.94
N TYR A 258 9.56 -21.71 -1.05
CA TYR A 258 10.10 -20.77 -2.03
C TYR A 258 11.45 -20.24 -1.58
N LYS A 259 12.32 -19.93 -2.55
CA LYS A 259 13.63 -19.33 -2.26
C LYS A 259 13.54 -17.89 -1.74
N VAL A 260 12.50 -17.17 -2.15
CA VAL A 260 12.20 -15.83 -1.63
C VAL A 260 11.70 -15.89 -0.18
N LYS A 261 11.93 -14.80 0.54
CA LYS A 261 11.38 -14.58 1.88
C LYS A 261 10.33 -13.48 1.83
N ALA A 262 9.43 -13.48 2.80
CA ALA A 262 8.47 -12.41 2.99
C ALA A 262 8.46 -11.94 4.43
N THR A 263 8.01 -10.71 4.60
CA THR A 263 7.80 -10.07 5.88
C THR A 263 6.75 -10.76 6.74
N GLY A 264 6.97 -10.71 8.05
CA GLY A 264 6.08 -11.15 9.10
C GLY A 264 6.35 -10.41 10.41
N VAL A 265 5.64 -10.80 11.46
CA VAL A 265 5.72 -10.19 12.79
C VAL A 265 5.83 -11.28 13.85
N LYS A 266 6.82 -11.15 14.74
CA LYS A 266 7.00 -11.99 15.93
C LYS A 266 7.02 -11.08 17.16
N GLY A 267 5.96 -11.11 17.97
CA GLY A 267 5.75 -10.10 19.02
C GLY A 267 5.56 -8.72 18.38
N ASP A 268 6.34 -7.73 18.80
CA ASP A 268 6.31 -6.36 18.25
C ASP A 268 7.42 -6.10 17.22
N VAL A 269 8.12 -7.15 16.76
CA VAL A 269 9.30 -7.02 15.90
C VAL A 269 9.01 -7.60 14.51
N ARG A 270 9.36 -6.80 13.50
CA ARG A 270 9.35 -7.22 12.09
C ARG A 270 10.36 -8.34 11.87
N SER A 271 9.93 -9.39 11.17
CA SER A 271 10.75 -10.54 10.82
C SER A 271 10.67 -10.85 9.32
N TYR A 272 11.66 -11.57 8.80
CA TYR A 272 11.67 -12.08 7.42
C TYR A 272 11.79 -13.60 7.48
N GLY A 273 10.77 -14.30 6.99
CA GLY A 273 10.70 -15.75 7.08
C GLY A 273 10.42 -16.42 5.74
N LYS A 274 10.43 -17.74 5.78
CA LYS A 274 10.17 -18.58 4.62
C LYS A 274 8.71 -18.51 4.21
N ILE A 275 8.48 -18.70 2.92
CA ILE A 275 7.16 -18.87 2.34
C ILE A 275 7.02 -20.34 1.96
N ALA A 276 5.95 -20.99 2.40
CA ALA A 276 5.63 -22.35 2.00
C ALA A 276 4.27 -22.40 1.30
N SER A 277 4.09 -23.36 0.40
CA SER A 277 2.80 -23.69 -0.18
C SER A 277 2.42 -25.15 -0.01
N PHE A 278 1.12 -25.42 -0.01
CA PHE A 278 0.51 -26.75 0.08
C PHE A 278 -0.63 -26.88 -0.96
N ARG A 279 -1.19 -28.08 -1.13
CA ARG A 279 -2.22 -28.34 -2.16
C ARG A 279 -3.56 -27.68 -1.80
N LEU A 280 -4.37 -27.42 -2.83
CA LEU A 280 -5.74 -26.90 -2.68
C LEU A 280 -6.55 -27.77 -1.71
N ARG A 281 -7.24 -27.13 -0.76
CA ARG A 281 -8.21 -27.76 0.15
C ARG A 281 -9.53 -27.02 0.08
N ARG A 282 -10.62 -27.71 0.41
CA ARG A 282 -11.98 -27.13 0.38
C ARG A 282 -12.44 -26.60 1.74
N SER A 283 -11.94 -27.19 2.83
CA SER A 283 -12.34 -26.82 4.18
C SER A 283 -11.41 -25.76 4.76
N TYR A 284 -11.96 -24.60 5.14
CA TYR A 284 -11.18 -23.56 5.80
C TYR A 284 -10.67 -23.95 7.18
N SER A 285 -11.34 -24.88 7.87
CA SER A 285 -10.82 -25.43 9.14
C SER A 285 -9.51 -26.21 8.91
N GLU A 286 -9.44 -27.04 7.87
CA GLU A 286 -8.23 -27.77 7.50
C GLU A 286 -7.14 -26.82 6.99
N ILE A 287 -7.51 -25.83 6.18
CA ILE A 287 -6.59 -24.80 5.68
C ILE A 287 -5.92 -24.07 6.84
N ARG A 288 -6.70 -23.65 7.85
CA ARG A 288 -6.20 -22.96 9.05
C ARG A 288 -5.29 -23.86 9.87
N GLU A 289 -5.63 -25.14 10.01
CA GLU A 289 -4.79 -26.11 10.72
C GLU A 289 -3.43 -26.29 10.03
N VAL A 290 -3.41 -26.46 8.71
CA VAL A 290 -2.17 -26.60 7.92
C VAL A 290 -1.36 -25.31 7.97
N SER A 291 -2.01 -24.16 7.78
CA SER A 291 -1.40 -22.84 7.88
C SER A 291 -0.71 -22.64 9.24
N SER A 292 -1.42 -22.90 10.34
CA SER A 292 -0.87 -22.82 11.71
C SER A 292 0.34 -23.73 11.93
N LYS A 293 0.27 -24.99 11.46
CA LYS A 293 1.40 -25.93 11.56
C LYS A 293 2.62 -25.46 10.79
N ILE A 294 2.45 -24.97 9.56
CA ILE A 294 3.54 -24.41 8.75
C ILE A 294 4.16 -23.20 9.46
N THR A 295 3.34 -22.26 9.93
CA THR A 295 3.81 -21.00 10.49
C THR A 295 4.29 -21.10 11.95
N SER A 296 4.17 -22.27 12.57
CA SER A 296 4.78 -22.53 13.89
C SER A 296 6.32 -22.56 13.83
N GLY A 297 6.90 -22.76 12.65
CA GLY A 297 8.34 -22.75 12.41
C GLY A 297 8.90 -21.38 12.03
N ASP A 298 9.92 -21.38 11.16
CA ASP A 298 10.53 -20.15 10.64
C ASP A 298 9.85 -19.63 9.35
N PHE A 299 8.55 -19.88 9.24
CA PHE A 299 7.72 -19.50 8.10
C PHE A 299 6.85 -18.31 8.48
N THR A 300 6.84 -17.30 7.63
CA THR A 300 5.96 -16.13 7.78
C THR A 300 4.69 -16.27 6.95
N ARG A 301 4.67 -17.18 5.96
CA ARG A 301 3.52 -17.38 5.07
C ARG A 301 3.28 -18.84 4.72
N ALA A 302 2.02 -19.23 4.75
CA ALA A 302 1.48 -20.46 4.20
C ALA A 302 0.51 -20.13 3.05
N LEU A 303 0.77 -20.68 1.87
CA LEU A 303 0.03 -20.40 0.64
C LEU A 303 -0.66 -21.65 0.12
N MET A 304 -1.91 -21.53 -0.30
CA MET A 304 -2.65 -22.62 -0.94
C MET A 304 -2.48 -22.55 -2.45
N ARG A 305 -1.98 -23.61 -3.09
CA ARG A 305 -1.79 -23.64 -4.56
C ARG A 305 -3.13 -23.83 -5.27
N ILE A 306 -3.51 -22.87 -6.12
CA ILE A 306 -4.79 -22.86 -6.82
C ILE A 306 -4.65 -23.38 -8.25
N LYS A 307 -3.71 -22.82 -9.02
CA LYS A 307 -3.52 -23.19 -10.43
C LYS A 307 -2.06 -23.05 -10.86
N GLU A 308 -1.59 -24.01 -11.63
CA GLU A 308 -0.26 -24.01 -12.24
C GLU A 308 -0.30 -23.28 -13.60
N GLY A 309 0.80 -22.62 -13.94
CA GLY A 309 1.04 -21.90 -15.19
C GLY A 309 2.39 -22.26 -15.81
N LYS A 310 2.81 -21.50 -16.82
CA LYS A 310 4.03 -21.77 -17.61
C LYS A 310 5.15 -20.75 -17.42
N GLY A 311 4.88 -19.67 -16.70
CA GLY A 311 5.84 -18.61 -16.45
C GLY A 311 6.79 -18.84 -15.28
N LYS A 312 7.57 -17.80 -14.99
CA LYS A 312 8.63 -17.77 -13.96
C LYS A 312 8.18 -17.22 -12.61
N TYR A 313 7.00 -16.59 -12.55
CA TYR A 313 6.52 -15.94 -11.34
C TYR A 313 5.35 -16.66 -10.67
N SER A 314 5.37 -16.72 -9.35
CA SER A 314 4.20 -17.03 -8.54
C SER A 314 3.44 -15.74 -8.26
N VAL A 315 2.12 -15.78 -8.42
CA VAL A 315 1.21 -14.71 -8.02
C VAL A 315 0.46 -15.16 -6.78
N ALA A 316 0.74 -14.52 -5.65
CA ALA A 316 -0.03 -14.71 -4.43
C ALA A 316 -1.16 -13.69 -4.33
N ILE A 317 -2.38 -14.19 -4.20
CA ILE A 317 -3.56 -13.40 -3.88
C ILE A 317 -3.62 -13.26 -2.35
N ARG A 318 -3.61 -12.02 -1.88
CA ARG A 318 -3.79 -11.67 -0.46
C ARG A 318 -5.13 -10.98 -0.33
N ALA A 319 -6.00 -11.45 0.57
CA ALA A 319 -7.23 -10.75 0.92
C ALA A 319 -7.51 -10.95 2.42
N VAL A 320 -7.68 -9.83 3.13
CA VAL A 320 -7.81 -9.83 4.59
C VAL A 320 -8.92 -8.91 5.06
N SER A 321 -9.49 -9.28 6.20
CA SER A 321 -10.42 -8.47 6.98
C SER A 321 -9.77 -8.13 8.32
N THR A 322 -9.90 -6.88 8.74
CA THR A 322 -9.31 -6.35 9.97
C THR A 322 -10.13 -5.18 10.50
N GLU A 323 -10.17 -5.05 11.83
CA GLU A 323 -10.77 -3.92 12.54
C GLU A 323 -9.74 -2.83 12.86
N ASP A 324 -8.46 -3.20 13.10
CA ASP A 324 -7.43 -2.31 13.66
C ASP A 324 -6.07 -2.36 12.91
N PHE A 325 -5.96 -3.18 11.87
CA PHE A 325 -4.74 -3.52 11.14
C PHE A 325 -3.62 -4.16 11.98
N MET A 326 -3.79 -4.32 13.30
CA MET A 326 -2.85 -5.02 14.19
C MET A 326 -3.02 -6.53 14.10
N THR A 327 -4.27 -6.97 13.97
CA THR A 327 -4.63 -8.35 13.65
C THR A 327 -5.43 -8.41 12.37
N ALA A 328 -5.29 -9.46 11.58
CA ALA A 328 -6.06 -9.60 10.35
C ALA A 328 -6.36 -11.06 10.08
N ASP A 329 -7.62 -11.34 9.78
CA ASP A 329 -8.07 -12.64 9.33
C ASP A 329 -8.14 -12.71 7.81
N ILE A 330 -8.05 -13.92 7.27
CA ILE A 330 -8.12 -14.16 5.83
C ILE A 330 -9.55 -14.08 5.34
N LEU A 331 -9.75 -13.59 4.11
CA LEU A 331 -11.04 -13.70 3.46
C LEU A 331 -11.27 -15.17 3.08
N GLU A 332 -12.40 -15.74 3.52
CA GLU A 332 -12.79 -17.09 3.10
C GLU A 332 -13.55 -17.01 1.77
N LEU A 333 -12.99 -17.63 0.73
CA LEU A 333 -13.50 -17.63 -0.63
C LEU A 333 -13.90 -19.05 -1.02
N ASP A 334 -15.04 -19.18 -1.71
CA ASP A 334 -15.44 -20.46 -2.26
C ASP A 334 -14.44 -20.92 -3.36
N PRO A 335 -14.32 -22.24 -3.58
CA PRO A 335 -13.41 -22.78 -4.57
C PRO A 335 -13.63 -22.25 -6.00
N ASP A 336 -14.87 -21.91 -6.37
CA ASP A 336 -15.19 -21.45 -7.73
C ASP A 336 -14.63 -20.04 -7.95
N THR A 337 -14.81 -19.14 -6.98
CA THR A 337 -14.21 -17.81 -7.00
C THR A 337 -12.67 -17.87 -7.05
N LEU A 338 -12.05 -18.79 -6.29
CA LEU A 338 -10.60 -19.00 -6.34
C LEU A 338 -10.13 -19.48 -7.73
N MET A 339 -10.87 -20.41 -8.34
CA MET A 339 -10.55 -20.91 -9.67
C MET A 339 -10.75 -19.84 -10.75
N GLU A 340 -11.83 -19.06 -10.70
CA GLU A 340 -12.09 -17.93 -11.61
C GLU A 340 -10.92 -16.93 -11.61
N LEU A 341 -10.52 -16.49 -10.41
CA LEU A 341 -9.37 -15.61 -10.21
C LEU A 341 -8.10 -16.20 -10.82
N ALA A 342 -7.82 -17.46 -10.50
CA ALA A 342 -6.60 -18.13 -10.97
C ALA A 342 -6.59 -18.32 -12.49
N GLU A 343 -7.74 -18.55 -13.12
CA GLU A 343 -7.88 -18.65 -14.57
C GLU A 343 -7.61 -17.35 -15.29
N GLU A 344 -8.06 -16.22 -14.76
CA GLU A 344 -7.74 -14.93 -15.34
C GLU A 344 -6.27 -14.56 -15.12
N ILE A 345 -5.75 -14.75 -13.90
CA ILE A 345 -4.36 -14.39 -13.56
C ILE A 345 -3.35 -15.23 -14.36
N THR A 346 -3.61 -16.53 -14.56
CA THR A 346 -2.71 -17.39 -15.35
C THR A 346 -2.61 -17.02 -16.83
N LYS A 347 -3.53 -16.19 -17.37
CA LYS A 347 -3.44 -15.64 -18.73
C LYS A 347 -2.43 -14.48 -18.82
N VAL A 348 -2.03 -13.89 -17.69
CA VAL A 348 -1.00 -12.86 -17.65
C VAL A 348 0.35 -13.49 -18.01
N LYS A 349 1.09 -12.82 -18.91
CA LYS A 349 2.43 -13.27 -19.34
C LYS A 349 3.33 -13.52 -18.12
N ASP A 350 4.18 -14.53 -18.19
CA ASP A 350 5.17 -14.89 -17.17
C ASP A 350 4.61 -15.36 -15.81
N VAL A 351 3.29 -15.53 -15.67
CA VAL A 351 2.68 -16.22 -14.53
C VAL A 351 2.89 -17.73 -14.64
N GLY A 352 3.61 -18.25 -13.66
CA GLY A 352 3.97 -19.66 -13.48
C GLY A 352 3.07 -20.42 -12.52
N GLU A 353 2.43 -19.74 -11.58
CA GLU A 353 1.41 -20.32 -10.71
C GLU A 353 0.62 -19.21 -10.00
N VAL A 354 -0.57 -19.57 -9.52
CA VAL A 354 -1.43 -18.74 -8.68
C VAL A 354 -1.65 -19.45 -7.36
N VAL A 355 -1.40 -18.72 -6.28
CA VAL A 355 -1.51 -19.21 -4.91
C VAL A 355 -2.35 -18.23 -4.08
N TYR A 356 -3.05 -18.73 -3.07
CA TYR A 356 -3.87 -17.92 -2.16
C TYR A 356 -3.22 -17.87 -0.78
N ASP A 357 -3.03 -16.68 -0.22
CA ASP A 357 -2.45 -16.54 1.12
C ASP A 357 -3.47 -16.84 2.20
N VAL A 358 -3.19 -17.86 3.00
CA VAL A 358 -4.07 -18.32 4.08
C VAL A 358 -3.47 -18.05 5.47
N THR A 359 -2.59 -17.05 5.56
CA THR A 359 -1.88 -16.70 6.80
C THR A 359 -2.53 -15.51 7.51
N THR A 360 -2.84 -15.62 8.81
CA THR A 360 -3.33 -14.48 9.60
C THR A 360 -2.21 -13.47 9.89
N LYS A 361 -2.56 -12.23 10.27
CA LYS A 361 -1.65 -11.32 10.99
C LYS A 361 -1.98 -11.43 12.48
N PRO A 362 -1.03 -11.83 13.36
CA PRO A 362 0.26 -12.50 13.10
C PRO A 362 0.08 -13.96 12.60
N PRO A 363 1.12 -14.65 12.09
CA PRO A 363 2.54 -14.25 12.04
C PRO A 363 2.97 -13.53 10.76
N ALA A 364 2.11 -13.41 9.77
CA ALA A 364 2.38 -12.59 8.60
C ALA A 364 2.17 -11.09 8.91
N THR A 365 2.75 -10.23 8.10
CA THR A 365 2.23 -8.88 7.87
C THR A 365 1.16 -8.93 6.78
N ILE A 366 0.38 -7.84 6.64
CA ILE A 366 -0.56 -7.75 5.51
C ILE A 366 0.21 -7.71 4.19
N GLU A 367 1.16 -6.79 4.03
CA GLU A 367 2.04 -6.67 2.84
C GLU A 367 3.17 -7.72 2.83
N TYR A 368 3.70 -8.06 1.65
CA TYR A 368 4.63 -9.19 1.44
C TYR A 368 6.13 -8.84 1.55
N GLU A 369 6.56 -7.75 0.91
CA GLU A 369 7.91 -7.13 0.82
C GLU A 369 9.15 -8.00 0.59
#